data_AF-A0A662I7W6-F1
#
_entry.id   AF-A0A662I7W6-F1
#
_cell.length_a   1.000
_cell.length_b   1.000
_cell.length_c   1.000
_cell.angle_alpha   90.00
_cell.angle_beta   90.00
_cell.angle_gamma   90.00
#
_symmetry.space_group_name_H-M   'P 1'
#
loop_
_entity.id
_entity.type
_entity.pdbx_description
1 polymer ?
#
loop_
_entity_poly.entity_id
_entity_poly.type
_entity_poly.pdbx_seq_one_letter_code
_entity_poly.pdbx_strand_id
1 'polypeptide(L)'
;MKPFLADGSLIENYDILVKYWEKEKDKYGENKAIPSGRDLTYVEKVIEEQRTSLLELINTLKQRFVPLIDGKIAKEVLEEKGFKVDENYARLKIAEFLAKYCIEVCKSLGIIKLKEPWRTNA
;
A
#
# COMPACT_ATOMS: atom_id res chain seq x y z
N MET A 1 -0.62 -1.80 14.94
CA MET A 1 -1.32 -0.48 14.92
C MET A 1 -1.95 -0.28 13.54
N LYS A 2 -3.17 0.24 13.45
CA LYS A 2 -3.82 0.51 12.16
C LYS A 2 -3.53 1.95 11.70
N PRO A 3 -3.00 2.18 10.49
CA PRO A 3 -2.77 3.53 9.97
C PRO A 3 -4.06 4.32 9.75
N PHE A 4 -3.96 5.65 9.69
CA PHE A 4 -5.09 6.56 9.47
C PHE A 4 -5.85 6.20 8.18
N LEU A 5 -7.20 6.23 8.22
CA LEU A 5 -8.09 5.88 7.10
C LEU A 5 -7.95 4.47 6.52
N ALA A 6 -7.06 3.61 7.05
CA ALA A 6 -7.05 2.21 6.67
C ALA A 6 -8.36 1.55 7.14
N ASP A 7 -8.97 0.70 6.32
CA ASP A 7 -10.23 0.03 6.64
C ASP A 7 -10.06 -1.47 6.95
N GLY A 8 -8.92 -2.07 6.61
CA GLY A 8 -8.62 -3.48 6.87
C GLY A 8 -9.20 -4.43 5.83
N SER A 9 -9.73 -3.91 4.72
CA SER A 9 -10.35 -4.75 3.68
C SER A 9 -9.36 -5.43 2.76
N LEU A 10 -8.10 -4.96 2.70
CA LEU A 10 -7.04 -5.49 1.84
C LEU A 10 -5.78 -5.89 2.62
N ILE A 11 -5.56 -5.31 3.80
CA ILE A 11 -4.42 -5.59 4.67
C ILE A 11 -4.92 -6.06 6.03
N GLU A 12 -4.67 -7.33 6.34
CA GLU A 12 -5.03 -7.91 7.64
C GLU A 12 -4.10 -7.41 8.76
N ASN A 13 -2.80 -7.27 8.46
CA ASN A 13 -1.79 -6.82 9.42
C ASN A 13 -0.88 -5.75 8.79
N TYR A 14 -0.88 -4.56 9.39
CA TYR A 14 -0.11 -3.39 8.96
C TYR A 14 1.29 -3.30 9.57
N ASP A 15 1.69 -4.23 10.44
CA ASP A 15 2.96 -4.16 11.17
C ASP A 15 4.17 -3.98 10.25
N ILE A 16 4.16 -4.65 9.08
CA ILE A 16 5.23 -4.51 8.09
C ILE A 16 5.31 -3.07 7.58
N LEU A 17 4.17 -2.47 7.21
CA LEU A 17 4.13 -1.12 6.66
C LEU A 17 4.46 -0.05 7.71
N VAL A 18 3.91 -0.21 8.92
CA VAL A 18 4.22 0.68 10.06
C VAL A 18 5.70 0.59 10.42
N LYS A 19 6.27 -0.62 10.50
CA LYS A 19 7.69 -0.77 10.85
C LYS A 19 8.62 -0.18 9.79
N TYR A 20 8.24 -0.29 8.52
CA TYR A 20 8.94 0.37 7.43
C TYR A 20 8.95 1.88 7.62
N TRP A 21 7.80 2.48 7.90
CA TRP A 21 7.66 3.92 8.14
C TRP A 21 8.43 4.42 9.36
N GLU A 22 8.49 3.64 10.44
CA GLU A 22 9.34 3.97 11.60
C GLU A 22 10.81 4.07 11.16
N LYS A 23 11.34 3.02 10.51
CA LYS A 23 12.74 2.99 10.07
C LYS A 23 13.05 4.03 9.00
N GLU A 24 12.12 4.29 8.09
CA GLU A 24 12.25 5.34 7.08
C GLU A 24 12.38 6.71 7.74
N LYS A 25 11.52 7.00 8.72
CA LYS A 25 11.57 8.23 9.51
C LYS A 25 12.86 8.34 10.31
N ASP A 26 13.30 7.26 10.96
CA ASP A 26 14.53 7.25 11.75
C ASP A 26 15.76 7.54 10.88
N LYS A 27 15.77 7.04 9.64
CA LYS A 27 16.88 7.23 8.69
C LYS A 27 16.86 8.60 8.00
N TYR A 28 15.69 9.10 7.63
CA TYR A 28 15.56 10.28 6.76
C TYR A 28 14.93 11.51 7.43
N GLY A 29 14.44 11.38 8.66
CA GLY A 29 13.68 12.42 9.37
C GLY A 29 12.22 12.57 8.91
N GLU A 30 11.85 11.91 7.82
CA GLU A 30 10.52 11.98 7.20
C GLU A 30 10.16 10.67 6.51
N ASN A 31 8.88 10.51 6.17
CA ASN A 31 8.36 9.33 5.49
C ASN A 31 8.03 9.72 4.05
N LYS A 32 8.73 9.12 3.08
CA LYS A 32 8.51 9.38 1.65
C LYS A 32 7.49 8.41 1.09
N ALA A 33 7.41 7.20 1.64
CA ALA A 33 6.51 6.15 1.22
C ALA A 33 5.08 6.31 1.77
N ILE A 34 4.46 7.49 1.64
CA ILE A 34 3.07 7.73 2.07
C ILE A 34 2.22 8.11 0.84
N PRO A 35 1.01 7.55 0.65
CA PRO A 35 0.15 7.96 -0.44
C PRO A 35 -0.19 9.44 -0.34
N SER A 36 0.07 10.19 -1.41
CA SER A 36 -0.23 11.62 -1.48
C SER A 36 -1.63 11.85 -2.06
N GLY A 37 -2.16 13.07 -1.93
CA GLY A 37 -3.42 13.44 -2.60
C GLY A 37 -3.39 13.21 -4.11
N ARG A 38 -2.22 13.35 -4.75
CA ARG A 38 -2.03 13.05 -6.19
C ARG A 38 -2.22 11.57 -6.51
N ASP A 39 -1.87 10.68 -5.57
CA ASP A 39 -2.05 9.25 -5.74
C ASP A 39 -3.52 8.87 -5.59
N LEU A 40 -4.26 9.53 -4.70
CA LEU A 40 -5.71 9.35 -4.57
C LEU A 40 -6.44 9.78 -5.85
N THR A 41 -6.12 10.97 -6.38
CA THR A 41 -6.67 11.43 -7.67
C THR A 41 -6.27 10.53 -8.84
N TYR A 42 -5.08 9.92 -8.79
CA TYR A 42 -4.68 8.95 -9.81
C TYR A 42 -5.54 7.69 -9.76
N VAL A 43 -5.85 7.18 -8.55
CA VAL A 43 -6.78 6.06 -8.38
C VAL A 43 -8.14 6.38 -8.99
N GLU A 44 -8.70 7.55 -8.67
CA GLU A 44 -9.98 8.03 -9.21
C GLU A 44 -10.00 8.01 -10.73
N LYS A 45 -8.98 8.58 -11.39
CA LYS A 45 -8.90 8.58 -12.85
C LYS A 45 -8.82 7.17 -13.45
N VAL A 46 -8.00 6.29 -12.87
CA VAL A 46 -7.85 4.92 -13.38
C VAL A 46 -9.18 4.16 -13.35
N ILE A 47 -9.99 4.33 -12.29
CA ILE A 47 -11.28 3.65 -12.17
C ILE A 47 -12.38 4.27 -13.06
N GLU A 48 -12.29 5.56 -13.37
CA GLU A 48 -13.24 6.25 -14.25
C GLU A 48 -13.00 5.90 -15.73
N GLU A 49 -11.74 5.82 -16.14
CA GLU A 49 -11.35 5.64 -17.54
C GLU A 49 -11.42 4.17 -17.99
N GLN A 50 -11.36 3.21 -17.07
CA GLN A 50 -11.24 1.79 -17.40
C GLN A 50 -12.04 0.89 -16.46
N ARG A 51 -12.54 -0.24 -16.99
CA ARG A 51 -12.98 -1.36 -16.15
C ARG A 51 -11.76 -2.08 -15.60
N THR A 52 -11.14 -1.53 -14.57
CA THR A 52 -9.96 -2.10 -13.91
C THR A 52 -10.36 -3.04 -12.79
N SER A 53 -9.81 -4.24 -12.77
CA SER A 53 -9.93 -5.16 -11.64
C SER A 53 -9.10 -4.68 -10.44
N LEU A 54 -9.45 -5.10 -9.23
CA LEU A 54 -8.68 -4.77 -8.02
C LEU A 54 -7.20 -5.17 -8.15
N LEU A 55 -6.92 -6.32 -8.76
CA LEU A 55 -5.54 -6.80 -8.96
C LEU A 55 -4.75 -5.88 -9.89
N GLU A 56 -5.35 -5.43 -10.99
CA GLU A 56 -4.73 -4.48 -11.93
C GLU A 56 -4.47 -3.13 -11.27
N LEU A 57 -5.41 -2.65 -10.44
CA LEU A 57 -5.23 -1.39 -9.70
C LEU A 57 -4.07 -1.51 -8.69
N ILE A 58 -4.00 -2.60 -7.93
CA ILE A 58 -2.89 -2.87 -7.01
C ILE A 58 -1.55 -2.89 -7.76
N ASN A 59 -1.48 -3.58 -8.90
CA ASN A 59 -0.25 -3.68 -9.69
C ASN A 59 0.17 -2.33 -10.25
N THR A 60 -0.77 -1.54 -10.75
CA THR A 60 -0.53 -0.19 -11.28
C THR A 60 0.04 0.72 -10.18
N LEU A 61 -0.61 0.76 -9.02
CA LEU A 61 -0.15 1.55 -7.88
C LEU A 61 1.19 1.06 -7.33
N LYS A 62 1.40 -0.25 -7.28
CA LYS A 62 2.68 -0.83 -6.87
C LYS A 62 3.82 -0.28 -7.72
N GLN A 63 3.69 -0.26 -9.06
CA GLN A 63 4.73 0.31 -9.93
C GLN A 63 4.98 1.79 -9.65
N ARG A 64 3.92 2.54 -9.34
CA ARG A 64 4.01 3.96 -8.96
C ARG A 64 4.74 4.18 -7.63
N PHE A 65 4.60 3.25 -6.70
CA PHE A 65 5.18 3.34 -5.37
C PHE A 65 6.58 2.74 -5.21
N VAL A 66 6.97 1.76 -6.04
CA VAL A 66 8.31 1.15 -6.00
C VAL A 66 9.45 2.18 -5.93
N PRO A 67 9.45 3.28 -6.72
CA PRO A 67 10.51 4.29 -6.66
C PRO A 67 10.63 5.02 -5.31
N LEU A 68 9.56 5.03 -4.51
CA LEU A 68 9.55 5.68 -3.19
C LEU A 68 10.15 4.77 -2.10
N ILE A 69 10.34 3.48 -2.38
CA ILE A 69 10.71 2.49 -1.38
C ILE A 69 12.24 2.26 -1.38
N ASP A 70 12.89 2.64 -0.28
CA ASP A 70 14.24 2.18 0.05
C ASP A 70 14.25 0.64 0.24
N GLY A 71 14.99 -0.05 -0.64
CA GLY A 71 15.08 -1.52 -0.65
C GLY A 71 15.84 -2.11 0.54
N LYS A 72 16.79 -1.37 1.13
CA LYS A 72 17.55 -1.83 2.30
C LYS A 72 16.68 -1.85 3.54
N ILE A 73 15.92 -0.78 3.76
CA ILE A 73 14.94 -0.71 4.86
C ILE A 73 13.87 -1.79 4.67
N ALA A 74 13.36 -1.95 3.45
CA ALA A 74 12.36 -2.97 3.15
C ALA A 74 12.85 -4.38 3.48
N LYS A 75 14.09 -4.70 3.08
CA LYS A 75 14.71 -5.99 3.37
C LYS A 75 14.85 -6.21 4.88
N GLU A 76 15.39 -5.22 5.60
CA GLU A 76 15.58 -5.27 7.04
C GLU A 76 14.26 -5.56 7.78
N VAL A 77 13.18 -4.86 7.43
CA VAL A 77 11.84 -5.09 8.02
C VAL A 77 11.34 -6.52 7.80
N LEU A 78 11.56 -7.09 6.61
CA LEU A 78 11.13 -8.46 6.33
C LEU A 78 12.02 -9.48 7.02
N GLU A 79 13.33 -9.24 7.11
CA GLU A 79 14.27 -10.09 7.85
C GLU A 79 13.98 -10.11 9.35
N GLU A 80 13.60 -8.97 9.96
CA GLU A 80 13.13 -8.88 11.35
C GLU A 80 11.85 -9.70 11.61
N LYS A 81 11.07 -9.95 10.57
CA LYS A 81 9.87 -10.83 10.62
C LYS A 81 10.19 -12.29 10.25
N GLY A 82 11.47 -12.63 10.07
CA GLY A 82 11.94 -14.00 9.79
C GLY A 82 11.99 -14.39 8.32
N PHE A 83 11.74 -13.45 7.39
CA PHE A 83 11.82 -13.73 5.95
C PHE A 83 13.24 -13.52 5.42
N LYS A 84 13.77 -14.47 4.66
CA LYS A 84 15.03 -14.30 3.90
C LYS A 84 14.72 -13.90 2.47
N VAL A 85 15.00 -12.65 2.11
CA VAL A 85 14.65 -12.08 0.80
C VAL A 85 15.74 -11.14 0.30
N ASP A 86 15.81 -10.94 -1.02
CA ASP A 86 16.65 -9.88 -1.59
C ASP A 86 15.98 -8.50 -1.50
N GLU A 87 16.76 -7.43 -1.68
CA GLU A 87 16.27 -6.06 -1.58
C GLU A 87 15.18 -5.73 -2.62
N ASN A 88 15.25 -6.30 -3.82
CA ASN A 88 14.29 -6.00 -4.88
C ASN A 88 12.93 -6.64 -4.56
N TYR A 89 12.92 -7.90 -4.14
CA TYR A 89 11.71 -8.55 -3.66
C TYR A 89 11.09 -7.80 -2.49
N ALA A 90 11.91 -7.41 -1.50
CA ALA A 90 11.44 -6.67 -0.34
C ALA A 90 10.82 -5.33 -0.73
N ARG A 91 11.48 -4.58 -1.63
CA ARG A 91 10.98 -3.32 -2.18
C ARG A 91 9.60 -3.51 -2.82
N LEU A 92 9.47 -4.51 -3.68
CA LEU A 92 8.21 -4.84 -4.35
C LEU A 92 7.11 -5.22 -3.36
N LYS A 93 7.45 -5.88 -2.24
CA LYS A 93 6.49 -6.26 -1.21
C LYS A 93 5.98 -5.06 -0.42
N ILE A 94 6.86 -4.17 0.03
CA ILE A 94 6.44 -2.94 0.71
C ILE A 94 5.59 -2.07 -0.22
N ALA A 95 5.96 -1.94 -1.51
CA ALA A 95 5.17 -1.21 -2.48
C ALA A 95 3.77 -1.82 -2.70
N GLU A 96 3.65 -3.15 -2.65
CA GLU A 96 2.36 -3.85 -2.70
C GLU A 96 1.49 -3.53 -1.47
N PHE A 97 2.07 -3.53 -0.27
CA PHE A 97 1.37 -3.09 0.94
C PHE A 97 0.94 -1.63 0.84
N LEU A 98 1.80 -0.75 0.34
CA LEU A 98 1.48 0.66 0.17
C LEU A 98 0.34 0.88 -0.85
N ALA A 99 0.34 0.11 -1.94
CA ALA A 99 -0.72 0.10 -2.94
C ALA A 99 -2.07 -0.30 -2.33
N LYS A 100 -2.12 -1.40 -1.57
CA LYS A 100 -3.33 -1.85 -0.88
C LYS A 100 -3.81 -0.80 0.12
N TYR A 101 -2.91 -0.22 0.92
CA TYR A 101 -3.25 0.84 1.87
C TYR A 101 -3.84 2.07 1.17
N CYS A 102 -3.26 2.52 0.05
CA CYS A 102 -3.80 3.62 -0.74
C CYS A 102 -5.25 3.37 -1.19
N ILE A 103 -5.55 2.14 -1.63
CA ILE A 103 -6.90 1.74 -2.05
C ILE A 103 -7.87 1.77 -0.85
N GLU A 104 -7.45 1.27 0.32
CA GLU A 104 -8.26 1.35 1.54
C GLU A 104 -8.56 2.81 1.95
N VAL A 105 -7.56 3.71 1.83
CA VAL A 105 -7.75 5.15 2.08
C VAL A 105 -8.77 5.73 1.10
N CYS A 106 -8.64 5.45 -0.20
CA CYS A 106 -9.62 5.89 -1.20
C CYS A 106 -11.03 5.39 -0.89
N LYS A 107 -11.16 4.15 -0.41
CA LYS A 107 -12.46 3.56 -0.04
C LYS A 107 -13.05 4.25 1.19
N SER A 108 -12.25 4.47 2.23
CA SER A 108 -12.66 5.19 3.44
C SER A 108 -13.09 6.64 3.15
N LEU A 109 -12.49 7.26 2.14
CA LEU A 109 -12.85 8.61 1.67
C LEU A 109 -14.02 8.64 0.69
N GLY A 110 -14.55 7.47 0.29
CA GLY A 110 -15.67 7.37 -0.65
C GLY A 110 -15.30 7.61 -2.13
N ILE A 111 -14.00 7.71 -2.45
CA ILE A 111 -13.49 7.88 -3.82
C ILE A 111 -13.77 6.63 -4.65
N ILE A 112 -13.59 5.44 -4.05
CA ILE A 112 -13.88 4.17 -4.71
C ILE A 112 -14.93 3.38 -3.93
N LYS A 113 -15.76 2.63 -4.66
CA LYS A 113 -16.65 1.62 -4.10
C LYS A 113 -16.21 0.25 -4.61
N LEU A 114 -15.53 -0.52 -3.76
CA LEU A 114 -15.26 -1.92 -4.06
C LEU A 114 -16.56 -2.71 -3.96
N LYS A 115 -16.98 -3.33 -5.07
CA LYS A 115 -18.07 -4.32 -5.02
C LYS A 115 -17.48 -5.60 -4.42
N GLU A 116 -18.04 -6.07 -3.31
CA GLU A 116 -17.69 -7.34 -2.68
C GLU A 116 -18.78 -8.35 -3.06
N PRO A 117 -18.62 -9.14 -4.16
CA PRO A 117 -19.71 -9.94 -4.71
C PRO A 117 -20.26 -10.98 -3.73
N TRP A 118 -19.40 -11.48 -2.83
CA TRP A 118 -19.67 -12.50 -1.83
C TRP A 118 -20.16 -11.96 -0.49
N ARG A 119 -20.27 -10.64 -0.34
CA ARG A 119 -20.73 -9.99 0.90
C ARG A 119 -22.16 -9.45 0.75
N THR A 120 -22.96 -10.13 -0.06
CA THR A 120 -24.40 -9.90 -0.13
C THR A 120 -25.06 -10.47 1.12
N ASN A 121 -25.54 -9.56 1.97
CA ASN A 121 -26.46 -9.75 3.11
C ASN A 121 -26.00 -10.69 4.24
N ALA A 122 -25.57 -10.08 5.35
CA ALA A 122 -25.89 -10.57 6.68
C ALA A 122 -26.94 -9.63 7.28
#